data_AF-A0AAJ2LCD1-F1
#
_entry.id   AF-A0AAJ2LCD1-F1
#
_cell.length_a   1.000
_cell.length_b   1.000
_cell.length_c   1.000
_cell.angle_alpha   90.00
_cell.angle_beta   90.00
_cell.angle_gamma   90.00
#
_symmetry.space_group_name_H-M   'P 1'
#
loop_
_entity.id
_entity.type
_entity.pdbx_description
1 polymer ?
#
loop_
_entity_poly.entity_id
_entity_poly.type
_entity_poly.pdbx_seq_one_letter_code
_entity_poly.pdbx_strand_id
1 'polypeptide(L)'
;MLSALSVAHGYLPPHPSPAAIASQLHADLGKTLFYGMIVSLPAIAVAGPIFGKTLKRFQPKPDADLFDVKPRPASELPGLGISVVTALLPVFLLTTMSGVKRIYPDNKLIALLAEPYFGMLVSVLFAAYALGVKRGMSMKKVGKSMEEAFKGVSSILLIIAGAGVFKEIMTASGVSTFIAESLKGMDISPLLLSWAIAAVIRVCVGSATVAGLTTVGILAPLLANAGVPAELLVLAIGSGSLMFSHLNDGGFWLFKEYFNLSIKDTILTWSVMETIVSIMGLLGVLVLNLFV
;
A
#
# COMPACT_ATOMS: atom_id res chain seq x y z
N MET A 1 -9.98 2.91 -12.30
CA MET A 1 -9.35 1.64 -11.90
C MET A 1 -7.93 1.86 -11.40
N LEU A 2 -7.08 2.58 -12.14
CA LEU A 2 -5.68 2.83 -11.75
C LEU A 2 -5.52 3.59 -10.44
N SER A 3 -6.34 4.62 -10.20
CA SER A 3 -6.33 5.34 -8.92
C SER A 3 -6.62 4.43 -7.72
N ALA A 4 -7.49 3.43 -7.87
CA ALA A 4 -7.79 2.46 -6.82
C ALA A 4 -6.61 1.50 -6.57
N LEU A 5 -5.88 1.10 -7.61
CA LEU A 5 -4.67 0.29 -7.47
C LEU A 5 -3.55 1.07 -6.76
N SER A 6 -3.36 2.34 -7.13
CA SER A 6 -2.38 3.23 -6.52
C SER A 6 -2.70 3.49 -5.03
N VAL A 7 -3.95 3.84 -4.72
CA VAL A 7 -4.41 4.02 -3.34
C VAL A 7 -4.23 2.76 -2.52
N ALA A 8 -4.56 1.58 -3.06
CA ALA A 8 -4.31 0.32 -2.36
C ALA A 8 -2.81 0.07 -2.07
N HIS A 9 -1.92 0.49 -2.97
CA HIS A 9 -0.47 0.37 -2.80
C HIS A 9 0.05 1.19 -1.62
N GLY A 10 -0.40 2.44 -1.47
CA GLY A 10 0.11 3.36 -0.45
C GLY A 10 -0.68 3.41 0.85
N TYR A 11 -1.98 3.09 0.85
CA TYR A 11 -2.85 3.39 2.00
C TYR A 11 -3.29 2.16 2.78
N LEU A 12 -3.37 1.00 2.12
CA LEU A 12 -4.13 -0.13 2.64
C LEU A 12 -3.23 -1.32 3.00
N PRO A 13 -2.99 -1.59 4.29
CA PRO A 13 -2.57 -2.93 4.72
C PRO A 13 -3.61 -3.98 4.25
N PRO A 14 -3.22 -5.21 3.89
CA PRO A 14 -1.93 -5.85 4.10
C PRO A 14 -0.91 -5.63 2.97
N HIS A 15 -1.10 -4.62 2.10
CA HIS A 15 -0.11 -4.33 1.07
C HIS A 15 1.29 -4.16 1.72
N PRO A 16 2.36 -4.76 1.15
CA PRO A 16 3.65 -4.89 1.86
C PRO A 16 4.22 -3.58 2.38
N SER A 17 4.09 -2.48 1.61
CA SER A 17 4.63 -1.18 2.02
C SER A 17 3.88 -0.59 3.23
N PRO A 18 2.55 -0.37 3.19
CA PRO A 18 1.78 0.06 4.38
C PRO A 18 1.92 -0.87 5.58
N ALA A 19 1.94 -2.18 5.36
CA ALA A 19 2.09 -3.15 6.45
C ALA A 19 3.46 -3.06 7.14
N ALA A 20 4.54 -2.90 6.36
CA ALA A 20 5.88 -2.76 6.90
C ALA A 20 6.09 -1.41 7.61
N ILE A 21 5.51 -0.32 7.09
CA ILE A 21 5.53 0.99 7.78
C ILE A 21 4.76 0.89 9.11
N ALA A 22 3.57 0.28 9.10
CA ALA A 22 2.78 0.05 10.30
C ALA A 22 3.53 -0.79 11.35
N SER A 23 4.21 -1.84 10.93
CA SER A 23 5.04 -2.67 11.82
C SER A 23 6.16 -1.87 12.46
N GLN A 24 6.86 -1.02 11.69
CA GLN A 24 7.98 -0.21 12.20
C GLN A 24 7.54 0.91 13.15
N LEU A 25 6.32 1.43 12.99
CA LEU A 25 5.70 2.43 13.87
C LEU A 25 4.85 1.81 14.99
N HIS A 26 4.77 0.48 15.08
CA HIS A 26 3.90 -0.24 16.01
C HIS A 26 2.41 0.18 15.92
N ALA A 27 1.96 0.54 14.72
CA ALA A 27 0.58 0.92 14.46
C ALA A 27 -0.34 -0.30 14.39
N ASP A 28 -1.59 -0.16 14.84
CA ASP A 28 -2.59 -1.22 14.69
C ASP A 28 -2.98 -1.35 13.20
N LEU A 29 -2.68 -2.51 12.59
CA LEU A 29 -2.95 -2.73 11.16
C LEU A 29 -4.44 -2.71 10.82
N GLY A 30 -5.31 -3.16 11.74
CA GLY A 30 -6.76 -3.18 11.54
C GLY A 30 -7.34 -1.77 11.51
N LYS A 31 -6.94 -0.92 12.48
CA LYS A 31 -7.29 0.51 12.48
C LYS A 31 -6.69 1.25 11.29
N THR A 32 -5.43 0.96 10.95
CA THR A 32 -4.76 1.56 9.78
C THR A 32 -5.52 1.24 8.50
N LEU A 33 -5.94 -0.03 8.32
CA LEU A 33 -6.79 -0.44 7.20
C LEU A 33 -8.14 0.28 7.22
N PHE A 34 -8.79 0.39 8.39
CA PHE A 34 -10.06 1.09 8.51
C PHE A 34 -9.97 2.58 8.15
N TYR A 35 -9.02 3.32 8.74
CA TYR A 35 -8.77 4.72 8.41
C TYR A 35 -8.33 4.88 6.95
N GLY A 36 -7.47 3.97 6.47
CA GLY A 36 -7.03 3.91 5.09
C GLY A 36 -8.21 3.80 4.12
N MET A 37 -9.19 2.93 4.39
CA MET A 37 -10.39 2.81 3.57
C MET A 37 -11.21 4.10 3.54
N ILE A 38 -11.36 4.78 4.68
CA ILE A 38 -12.07 6.07 4.75
C ILE A 38 -11.39 7.11 3.88
N VAL A 39 -10.06 7.23 3.96
CA VAL A 39 -9.26 8.18 3.16
C VAL A 39 -9.19 7.77 1.68
N SER A 40 -9.26 6.47 1.40
CA SER A 40 -9.20 5.92 0.05
C SER A 40 -10.40 6.33 -0.81
N LEU A 41 -11.60 6.37 -0.25
CA LEU A 41 -12.82 6.71 -1.00
C LEU A 41 -12.76 8.08 -1.68
N PRO A 42 -12.49 9.20 -0.98
CA PRO A 42 -12.37 10.51 -1.62
C PRO A 42 -11.15 10.57 -2.56
N ALA A 43 -10.02 9.96 -2.19
CA ALA A 43 -8.83 9.94 -3.07
C ALA A 43 -9.13 9.23 -4.40
N ILE A 44 -9.78 8.07 -4.38
CA ILE A 44 -10.18 7.31 -5.56
C ILE A 44 -11.20 8.08 -6.39
N ALA A 45 -12.19 8.72 -5.75
CA ALA A 45 -13.23 9.48 -6.44
C ALA A 45 -12.65 10.70 -7.18
N VAL A 46 -11.74 11.44 -6.54
CA VAL A 46 -11.11 12.63 -7.13
C VAL A 46 -10.09 12.24 -8.20
N ALA A 47 -9.13 11.37 -7.89
CA ALA A 47 -8.09 10.95 -8.83
C ALA A 47 -8.60 10.02 -9.95
N GLY A 48 -9.71 9.32 -9.72
CA GLY A 48 -10.30 8.38 -10.67
C GLY A 48 -11.35 9.05 -11.58
N PRO A 49 -12.65 8.94 -11.28
CA PRO A 49 -13.70 9.40 -12.18
C PRO A 49 -13.73 10.92 -12.39
N ILE A 50 -13.40 11.73 -11.38
CA ILE A 50 -13.43 13.20 -11.53
C ILE A 50 -12.28 13.66 -12.44
N PHE A 51 -11.04 13.32 -12.08
CA PHE A 51 -9.88 13.65 -12.90
C PHE A 51 -9.93 12.97 -14.28
N GLY A 52 -10.36 11.71 -14.34
CA GLY A 52 -10.49 10.95 -15.58
C GLY A 52 -11.43 11.58 -16.63
N LYS A 53 -12.42 12.38 -16.22
CA LYS A 53 -13.25 13.16 -17.17
C LYS A 53 -12.42 14.14 -18.01
N THR A 54 -11.32 14.66 -17.47
CA THR A 54 -10.42 15.60 -18.15
C THR A 54 -9.46 14.90 -19.14
N LEU A 55 -9.31 13.57 -19.02
CA LEU A 55 -8.35 12.78 -19.77
C LEU A 55 -8.90 12.19 -21.08
N LYS A 56 -10.18 12.40 -21.38
CA LYS A 56 -10.83 11.86 -22.60
C LYS A 56 -10.13 12.24 -23.91
N ARG A 57 -9.35 13.32 -23.90
CA ARG A 57 -8.57 13.82 -25.05
C ARG A 57 -7.38 12.93 -25.44
N PHE A 58 -6.86 12.11 -24.53
CA PHE A 58 -5.62 11.36 -24.76
C PHE A 58 -5.82 10.05 -25.55
N GLN A 59 -7.07 9.61 -25.76
CA GLN A 59 -7.48 8.42 -26.56
C GLN A 59 -6.39 7.34 -26.72
N PRO A 60 -5.92 6.72 -25.62
CA PRO A 60 -4.85 5.74 -25.69
C PRO A 60 -5.29 4.54 -26.54
N LYS A 61 -4.33 3.98 -27.28
CA LYS A 61 -4.50 2.73 -28.02
C LYS A 61 -3.63 1.68 -27.33
N PRO A 62 -4.18 0.92 -26.37
CA PRO A 62 -3.43 -0.13 -25.69
C PRO A 62 -2.85 -1.10 -26.72
N ASP A 63 -1.59 -1.48 -26.52
CA ASP A 63 -0.93 -2.43 -27.40
C ASP A 63 -1.54 -3.83 -27.19
N ALA A 64 -2.17 -4.36 -28.24
CA ALA A 64 -2.85 -5.66 -28.18
C ALA A 64 -1.87 -6.82 -27.97
N ASP A 65 -0.62 -6.68 -28.42
CA ASP A 65 0.39 -7.73 -28.32
C ASP A 65 1.00 -7.84 -26.90
N LEU A 66 0.94 -6.76 -26.10
CA LEU A 66 1.27 -6.83 -24.66
C LEU A 66 0.24 -7.65 -23.86
N PHE A 67 -0.96 -7.88 -24.43
CA PHE A 67 -2.04 -8.66 -23.81
C PHE A 67 -2.33 -9.93 -24.60
N ASP A 68 -1.41 -10.91 -24.59
CA ASP A 68 -1.77 -12.30 -24.90
C ASP A 68 -2.58 -12.93 -23.73
N VAL A 69 -3.62 -12.22 -23.25
CA VAL A 69 -4.61 -12.76 -22.32
C VAL A 69 -5.55 -13.62 -23.15
N LYS A 70 -5.13 -14.86 -23.40
CA LYS A 70 -5.97 -15.84 -24.10
C LYS A 70 -7.26 -16.03 -23.31
N PRO A 71 -8.43 -15.66 -23.88
CA PRO A 71 -9.70 -15.82 -23.19
C PRO A 71 -9.88 -17.30 -22.83
N ARG A 72 -10.02 -17.57 -21.52
CA ARG A 72 -10.23 -18.93 -21.03
C ARG A 72 -11.71 -19.30 -21.11
N PRO A 73 -12.05 -20.57 -21.39
CA PRO A 73 -13.42 -21.04 -21.36
C PRO A 73 -14.09 -20.73 -20.01
N ALA A 74 -15.37 -20.36 -20.02
CA ALA A 74 -16.12 -20.07 -18.79
C ALA A 74 -16.16 -21.26 -17.82
N SER A 75 -16.07 -22.50 -18.34
CA SER A 75 -15.95 -23.74 -17.55
C SER A 75 -14.64 -23.83 -16.76
N GLU A 76 -13.60 -23.10 -17.16
CA GLU A 76 -12.30 -23.02 -16.47
C GLU A 76 -12.21 -21.85 -15.49
N LEU A 77 -13.27 -21.09 -15.28
CA LEU A 77 -13.30 -19.98 -14.32
C LEU A 77 -13.90 -20.43 -12.98
N PRO A 78 -13.35 -19.95 -11.84
CA PRO A 78 -13.99 -20.15 -10.55
C PRO A 78 -15.34 -19.42 -10.50
N GLY A 79 -16.29 -19.96 -9.73
CA GLY A 79 -17.57 -19.29 -9.53
C GLY A 79 -17.40 -17.93 -8.85
N LEU A 80 -18.17 -16.93 -9.29
CA LEU A 80 -18.07 -15.54 -8.83
C LEU A 80 -18.04 -15.40 -7.30
N GLY A 81 -18.92 -16.11 -6.59
CA GLY A 81 -18.99 -16.06 -5.14
C GLY A 81 -17.71 -16.53 -4.45
N ILE A 82 -17.09 -17.61 -4.94
CA ILE A 82 -15.81 -18.10 -4.39
C ILE A 82 -14.71 -17.09 -4.68
N SER A 83 -14.65 -16.53 -5.89
CA SER A 83 -13.66 -15.51 -6.25
C SER A 83 -13.76 -14.27 -5.36
N VAL A 84 -14.97 -13.76 -5.14
CA VAL A 84 -15.22 -12.59 -4.28
C VAL A 84 -14.83 -12.89 -2.83
N VAL A 85 -15.27 -14.04 -2.29
CA VAL A 85 -14.92 -14.44 -0.92
C VAL A 85 -13.41 -14.61 -0.80
N THR A 86 -12.74 -15.34 -1.70
CA THR A 86 -11.29 -15.53 -1.65
C THR A 86 -10.52 -14.21 -1.72
N ALA A 87 -10.95 -13.27 -2.56
CA ALA A 87 -10.29 -11.98 -2.70
C ALA A 87 -10.49 -11.06 -1.47
N LEU A 88 -11.67 -11.09 -0.86
CA LEU A 88 -12.02 -10.20 0.26
C LEU A 88 -11.76 -10.81 1.63
N LEU A 89 -11.52 -12.13 1.72
CA LEU A 89 -11.30 -12.84 2.97
C LEU A 89 -10.24 -12.20 3.89
N PRO A 90 -9.05 -11.80 3.42
CA PRO A 90 -8.05 -11.22 4.33
C PRO A 90 -8.52 -9.90 4.92
N VAL A 91 -9.16 -9.04 4.11
CA VAL A 91 -9.70 -7.75 4.54
C VAL A 91 -10.85 -7.95 5.53
N PHE A 92 -11.74 -8.89 5.23
CA PHE A 92 -12.87 -9.23 6.10
C PHE A 92 -12.38 -9.77 7.45
N LEU A 93 -11.46 -10.74 7.46
CA LEU A 93 -10.89 -11.30 8.69
C LEU A 93 -10.19 -10.22 9.51
N LEU A 94 -9.36 -9.39 8.89
CA LEU A 94 -8.65 -8.30 9.56
C LEU A 94 -9.60 -7.31 10.21
N THR A 95 -10.50 -6.71 9.43
CA THR A 95 -11.41 -5.66 9.91
C THR A 95 -12.35 -6.17 10.99
N THR A 96 -12.92 -7.37 10.81
CA THR A 96 -13.84 -7.95 11.79
C THR A 96 -13.12 -8.38 13.06
N MET A 97 -12.02 -9.12 12.96
CA MET A 97 -11.33 -9.66 14.14
C MET A 97 -10.61 -8.56 14.94
N SER A 98 -10.06 -7.53 14.29
CA SER A 98 -9.55 -6.34 15.00
C SER A 98 -10.67 -5.61 15.76
N GLY A 99 -11.87 -5.51 15.19
CA GLY A 99 -13.04 -4.95 15.87
C GLY A 99 -13.48 -5.79 17.08
N VAL A 100 -13.57 -7.12 16.91
CA VAL A 100 -13.98 -8.06 17.96
C VAL A 100 -12.96 -8.12 19.10
N LYS A 101 -11.65 -8.05 18.80
CA LYS A 101 -10.57 -7.99 19.79
C LYS A 101 -10.75 -6.82 20.77
N ARG A 102 -11.34 -5.70 20.32
CA ARG A 102 -11.62 -4.56 21.19
C ARG A 102 -12.72 -4.85 22.21
N ILE A 103 -13.68 -5.72 21.88
CA ILE A 103 -14.78 -6.13 22.76
C ILE A 103 -14.32 -7.26 23.70
N TYR A 104 -13.48 -8.17 23.21
CA TYR A 104 -12.98 -9.33 23.95
C TYR A 104 -11.45 -9.38 23.97
N PRO A 105 -10.78 -8.50 24.71
CA PRO A 105 -9.32 -8.35 24.68
C PRO A 105 -8.56 -9.58 25.21
N ASP A 106 -9.14 -10.32 26.15
CA ASP A 106 -8.47 -11.45 26.83
C ASP A 106 -8.56 -12.77 26.06
N ASN A 107 -9.32 -12.82 24.96
CA ASN A 107 -9.49 -14.06 24.21
C ASN A 107 -8.32 -14.28 23.24
N LYS A 108 -7.46 -15.24 23.58
CA LYS A 108 -6.27 -15.60 22.80
C LYS A 108 -6.58 -16.06 21.36
N LEU A 109 -7.73 -16.70 21.12
CA LEU A 109 -8.14 -17.11 19.77
C LEU A 109 -8.52 -15.90 18.91
N ILE A 110 -9.23 -14.94 19.49
CA ILE A 110 -9.57 -13.68 18.81
C ILE A 110 -8.30 -12.86 18.57
N ALA A 111 -7.39 -12.79 19.54
CA ALA A 111 -6.10 -12.13 19.36
C ALA A 111 -5.28 -12.74 18.22
N LEU A 112 -5.26 -14.08 18.10
CA LEU A 112 -4.59 -14.78 17.00
C LEU A 112 -5.28 -14.51 15.65
N LEU A 113 -6.61 -14.55 15.58
CA LEU A 113 -7.37 -14.29 14.35
C LEU A 113 -7.30 -12.82 13.91
N ALA A 114 -7.13 -11.89 14.85
CA ALA A 114 -6.92 -10.48 14.60
C ALA A 114 -5.49 -10.16 14.14
N GLU A 115 -4.55 -11.10 14.28
CA GLU A 115 -3.17 -10.92 13.83
C GLU A 115 -3.12 -10.93 12.30
N PRO A 116 -2.61 -9.86 11.65
CA PRO A 116 -2.62 -9.73 10.19
C PRO A 116 -1.99 -10.88 9.44
N TYR A 117 -0.83 -11.33 9.90
CA TYR A 117 -0.11 -12.42 9.27
C TYR A 117 -0.90 -13.74 9.34
N PHE A 118 -1.64 -13.96 10.43
CA PHE A 118 -2.49 -15.14 10.56
C PHE A 118 -3.72 -15.06 9.64
N GLY A 119 -4.40 -13.92 9.59
CA GLY A 119 -5.52 -13.70 8.66
C GLY A 119 -5.13 -13.87 7.18
N MET A 120 -3.95 -13.38 6.80
CA MET A 120 -3.37 -13.59 5.47
C MET A 120 -3.05 -15.06 5.21
N LEU A 121 -2.46 -15.77 6.18
CA LEU A 121 -2.15 -17.19 6.05
C LEU A 121 -3.43 -18.01 5.81
N VAL A 122 -4.47 -17.79 6.63
CA VAL A 122 -5.78 -18.43 6.46
C VAL A 122 -6.34 -18.15 5.07
N SER A 123 -6.20 -16.91 4.59
CA SER A 123 -6.69 -16.51 3.27
C SER A 123 -5.96 -17.21 2.12
N VAL A 124 -4.63 -17.36 2.22
CA VAL A 124 -3.83 -18.09 1.22
C VAL A 124 -4.14 -19.59 1.24
N LEU A 125 -4.32 -20.18 2.42
CA LEU A 125 -4.73 -21.59 2.54
C LEU A 125 -6.13 -21.82 1.95
N PHE A 126 -7.07 -20.92 2.24
CA PHE A 126 -8.39 -20.95 1.64
C PHE A 126 -8.32 -20.80 0.11
N ALA A 127 -7.51 -19.89 -0.41
CA ALA A 127 -7.31 -19.72 -1.86
C ALA A 127 -6.72 -20.99 -2.50
N ALA A 128 -5.69 -21.57 -1.89
CA ALA A 128 -5.06 -22.80 -2.36
C ALA A 128 -6.05 -23.97 -2.44
N TYR A 129 -6.93 -24.09 -1.45
CA TYR A 129 -7.98 -25.10 -1.45
C TYR A 129 -9.11 -24.77 -2.45
N ALA A 130 -9.73 -23.60 -2.34
CA ALA A 130 -10.96 -23.25 -3.06
C ALA A 130 -10.73 -22.97 -4.55
N LEU A 131 -9.61 -22.31 -4.89
CA LEU A 131 -9.26 -21.97 -6.27
C LEU A 131 -8.28 -22.98 -6.91
N GLY A 132 -7.60 -23.80 -6.10
CA GLY A 132 -6.68 -24.83 -6.55
C GLY A 132 -7.27 -26.24 -6.44
N VAL A 133 -7.11 -26.85 -5.26
CA VAL A 133 -7.39 -28.29 -5.03
C VAL A 133 -8.82 -28.69 -5.37
N LYS A 134 -9.81 -27.91 -4.90
CA LYS A 134 -11.25 -28.17 -5.15
C LYS A 134 -11.61 -28.12 -6.63
N ARG A 135 -10.77 -27.49 -7.46
CA ARG A 135 -10.94 -27.36 -8.91
C ARG A 135 -10.12 -28.37 -9.70
N GLY A 136 -9.56 -29.38 -9.03
CA GLY A 136 -8.79 -30.46 -9.65
C GLY A 136 -7.33 -30.12 -9.93
N MET A 137 -6.79 -29.00 -9.41
CA MET A 137 -5.35 -28.73 -9.51
C MET A 137 -4.58 -29.65 -8.57
N SER A 138 -3.51 -30.28 -9.07
CA SER A 138 -2.61 -31.05 -8.22
C SER A 138 -1.84 -30.14 -7.26
N MET A 139 -1.50 -30.67 -6.08
CA MET A 139 -0.70 -29.91 -5.09
C MET A 139 0.65 -29.44 -5.66
N LYS A 140 1.22 -30.17 -6.62
CA LYS A 140 2.43 -29.74 -7.35
C LYS A 140 2.21 -28.46 -8.16
N LYS A 141 1.06 -28.32 -8.85
CA LYS A 141 0.70 -27.10 -9.59
C LYS A 141 0.41 -25.94 -8.64
N VAL A 142 -0.27 -26.21 -7.52
CA VAL A 142 -0.52 -25.20 -6.48
C VAL A 142 0.80 -24.70 -5.88
N GLY A 143 1.71 -25.61 -5.52
CA GLY A 143 3.04 -25.27 -5.02
C GLY A 143 3.85 -24.44 -6.01
N LYS A 144 3.86 -24.81 -7.30
CA LYS A 144 4.50 -24.02 -8.35
C LYS A 144 3.91 -22.59 -8.46
N SER A 145 2.60 -22.45 -8.32
CA SER A 145 1.94 -21.13 -8.33
C SER A 145 2.38 -20.27 -7.13
N MET A 146 2.54 -20.90 -5.96
CA MET A 146 3.08 -20.21 -4.77
C MET A 146 4.54 -19.79 -4.99
N GLU A 147 5.38 -20.65 -5.59
CA GLU A 147 6.78 -20.32 -5.91
C GLU A 147 6.89 -19.12 -6.86
N GLU A 148 6.05 -19.08 -7.91
CA GLU A 148 5.99 -17.96 -8.86
C GLU A 148 5.56 -16.67 -8.16
N ALA A 149 4.56 -16.73 -7.27
CA ALA A 149 4.15 -15.59 -6.47
C ALA A 149 5.28 -15.09 -5.53
N PHE A 150 6.00 -16.01 -4.88
CA PHE A 150 7.15 -15.68 -4.02
C PHE A 150 8.27 -14.98 -4.78
N LYS A 151 8.57 -15.43 -6.01
CA LYS A 151 9.57 -14.76 -6.88
C LYS A 151 9.17 -13.32 -7.15
N GLY A 152 7.89 -13.06 -7.41
CA GLY A 152 7.36 -11.72 -7.68
C GLY A 152 7.52 -10.74 -6.51
N VAL A 153 7.52 -11.22 -5.27
CA VAL A 153 7.66 -10.37 -4.06
C VAL A 153 9.07 -10.34 -3.46
N SER A 154 10.01 -11.12 -4.01
CA SER A 154 11.37 -11.27 -3.47
C SER A 154 12.14 -9.97 -3.33
N SER A 155 12.07 -9.08 -4.33
CA SER A 155 12.70 -7.76 -4.30
C SER A 155 12.13 -6.87 -3.19
N ILE A 156 10.83 -6.94 -2.95
CA ILE A 156 10.15 -6.20 -1.87
C ILE A 156 10.65 -6.67 -0.51
N LEU A 157 10.81 -7.98 -0.31
CA LEU A 157 11.37 -8.54 0.93
C LEU A 157 12.79 -8.03 1.20
N LEU A 158 13.64 -7.97 0.18
CA LEU A 158 15.01 -7.43 0.30
C LEU A 158 15.01 -5.93 0.65
N ILE A 159 14.10 -5.14 0.05
CA ILE A 159 13.96 -3.72 0.36
C ILE A 159 13.52 -3.53 1.81
N ILE A 160 12.55 -4.31 2.30
CA ILE A 160 12.08 -4.25 3.69
C ILE A 160 13.21 -4.60 4.66
N ALA A 161 13.97 -5.66 4.37
CA ALA A 161 15.13 -6.04 5.17
C ALA A 161 16.19 -4.93 5.22
N GLY A 162 16.54 -4.35 4.07
CA GLY A 162 17.49 -3.24 3.98
C GLY A 162 17.01 -1.99 4.73
N ALA A 163 15.72 -1.65 4.64
CA ALA A 163 15.14 -0.54 5.38
C ALA A 163 15.19 -0.74 6.90
N GLY A 164 14.95 -1.98 7.37
CA GLY A 164 15.11 -2.33 8.79
C GLY A 164 16.55 -2.14 9.28
N VAL A 165 17.54 -2.63 8.52
CA VAL A 165 18.96 -2.41 8.83
C VAL A 165 19.31 -0.92 8.84
N PHE A 166 18.82 -0.17 7.86
CA PHE A 166 19.05 1.28 7.78
C PHE A 166 18.47 2.03 9.00
N LYS A 167 17.25 1.69 9.43
CA LYS A 167 16.64 2.21 10.67
C LYS A 167 17.52 1.95 11.89
N GLU A 168 18.03 0.73 12.03
CA GLU A 168 18.90 0.36 13.16
C GLU A 168 20.22 1.13 13.13
N ILE A 169 20.84 1.31 11.95
CA ILE A 169 22.04 2.15 11.80
C ILE A 169 21.75 3.60 12.19
N MET A 170 20.63 4.18 11.76
CA MET A 170 20.23 5.54 12.13
C MET A 170 20.02 5.71 13.63
N THR A 171 19.46 4.70 14.28
CA THR A 171 19.24 4.68 15.73
C THR A 171 20.55 4.51 16.49
N ALA A 172 21.37 3.53 16.12
CA ALA A 172 22.64 3.23 16.78
C ALA A 172 23.70 4.33 16.58
N SER A 173 23.70 5.02 15.45
CA SER A 173 24.62 6.14 15.17
C SER A 173 24.23 7.45 15.87
N GLY A 174 23.04 7.54 16.46
CA GLY A 174 22.54 8.77 17.08
C GLY A 174 22.10 9.86 16.08
N VAL A 175 22.18 9.60 14.78
CA VAL A 175 21.72 10.53 13.72
C VAL A 175 20.23 10.83 13.87
N SER A 176 19.43 9.83 14.24
CA SER A 176 18.00 10.02 14.48
C SER A 176 17.72 11.01 15.62
N THR A 177 18.50 10.96 16.70
CA THR A 177 18.41 11.90 17.83
C THR A 177 18.82 13.30 17.41
N PHE A 178 19.90 13.44 16.62
CA PHE A 178 20.35 14.73 16.10
C PHE A 178 19.29 15.39 15.20
N ILE A 179 18.69 14.62 14.28
CA ILE A 179 17.59 15.11 13.43
C ILE A 179 16.40 15.50 14.31
N ALA A 180 16.04 14.67 15.29
CA ALA A 180 14.92 14.96 16.18
C ALA A 180 15.14 16.25 16.98
N GLU A 181 16.35 16.48 17.50
CA GLU A 181 16.71 17.71 18.23
C GLU A 181 16.76 18.93 17.32
N SER A 182 17.24 18.78 16.08
CA SER A 182 17.24 19.88 15.10
C SER A 182 15.84 20.32 14.70
N LEU A 183 14.85 19.43 14.81
CA LEU A 183 13.45 19.71 14.54
C LEU A 183 12.69 20.18 15.80
N LYS A 184 13.25 20.01 17.01
CA LYS A 184 12.66 20.56 18.25
C LYS A 184 12.69 22.09 18.16
N GLY A 185 11.50 22.70 18.07
CA GLY A 185 11.32 24.15 17.96
C GLY A 185 10.74 24.61 16.61
N MET A 186 10.60 23.71 15.63
CA MET A 186 9.76 23.98 14.46
C MET A 186 8.34 23.50 14.73
N ASP A 187 7.35 24.41 14.65
CA ASP A 187 5.92 24.07 14.73
C ASP A 187 5.42 23.42 13.42
N ILE A 188 6.07 22.34 12.98
CA ILE A 188 5.64 21.57 11.80
C ILE A 188 4.88 20.34 12.27
N SER A 189 3.68 20.15 11.71
CA SER A 189 2.87 18.95 11.92
C SER A 189 3.67 17.68 11.58
N PRO A 190 3.79 16.70 12.50
CA PRO A 190 4.48 15.43 12.24
C PRO A 190 3.92 14.67 11.02
N LEU A 191 2.62 14.81 10.76
CA LEU A 191 1.95 14.23 9.59
C LEU A 191 2.43 14.89 8.29
N LEU A 192 2.47 16.22 8.26
CA LEU A 192 2.94 16.97 7.10
C LEU A 192 4.43 16.72 6.83
N LEU A 193 5.26 16.71 7.88
CA LEU A 193 6.69 16.41 7.78
C LEU A 193 6.92 15.02 7.18
N SER A 194 6.20 14.02 7.72
CA SER A 194 6.29 12.63 7.28
C SER A 194 5.87 12.47 5.82
N TRP A 195 4.76 13.10 5.42
CA TRP A 195 4.31 13.12 4.03
C TRP A 195 5.31 13.82 3.10
N ALA A 196 5.86 14.97 3.51
CA ALA A 196 6.78 15.76 2.70
C ALA A 196 8.11 15.02 2.46
N ILE A 197 8.66 14.39 3.49
CA ILE A 197 9.89 13.60 3.36
C ILE A 197 9.64 12.39 2.43
N ALA A 198 8.52 11.68 2.60
CA ALA A 198 8.14 10.60 1.70
C ALA A 198 7.98 11.06 0.25
N ALA A 199 7.36 12.22 0.04
CA ALA A 199 7.17 12.81 -1.28
C ALA A 199 8.50 13.17 -1.94
N VAL A 200 9.41 13.84 -1.22
CA VAL A 200 10.74 14.19 -1.75
C VAL A 200 11.53 12.94 -2.09
N ILE A 201 11.58 11.95 -1.21
CA ILE A 201 12.29 10.69 -1.47
C ILE A 201 11.68 9.97 -2.66
N ARG A 202 10.34 9.95 -2.79
CA ARG A 202 9.65 9.35 -3.93
C ARG A 202 10.05 10.02 -5.24
N VAL A 203 10.07 11.36 -5.30
CA VAL A 203 10.48 12.07 -6.53
C VAL A 203 11.93 11.76 -6.88
N CYS A 204 12.82 11.58 -5.90
CA CYS A 204 14.23 11.25 -6.14
C CYS A 204 14.45 9.78 -6.57
N VAL A 205 13.83 8.84 -5.86
CA VAL A 205 14.11 7.40 -5.97
C VAL A 205 13.19 6.69 -6.96
N GLY A 206 11.96 7.19 -7.11
CA GLY A 206 10.99 6.64 -8.05
C GLY A 206 10.30 5.36 -7.59
N SER A 207 10.57 4.77 -6.43
CA SER A 207 9.81 3.62 -5.90
C SER A 207 9.02 4.00 -4.64
N ALA A 208 7.70 3.78 -4.66
CA ALA A 208 6.80 4.13 -3.55
C ALA A 208 7.10 3.30 -2.30
N THR A 209 7.33 1.99 -2.47
CA THR A 209 7.75 1.10 -1.38
C THR A 209 9.06 1.57 -0.76
N VAL A 210 10.08 1.88 -1.59
CA VAL A 210 11.38 2.34 -1.07
C VAL A 210 11.21 3.68 -0.36
N ALA A 211 10.50 4.64 -0.97
CA ALA A 211 10.31 5.96 -0.39
C ALA A 211 9.61 5.92 0.97
N GLY A 212 8.53 5.14 1.09
CA GLY A 212 7.83 4.96 2.36
C GLY A 212 8.70 4.30 3.43
N LEU A 213 9.42 3.23 3.07
CA LEU A 213 10.27 2.49 3.99
C LEU A 213 11.52 3.26 4.42
N THR A 214 12.11 4.05 3.53
CA THR A 214 13.20 4.97 3.87
C THR A 214 12.70 6.07 4.81
N THR A 215 11.53 6.65 4.53
CA THR A 215 10.94 7.70 5.37
C THR A 215 10.70 7.22 6.79
N VAL A 216 10.05 6.07 6.96
CA VAL A 216 9.85 5.50 8.31
C VAL A 216 11.19 5.10 8.94
N GLY A 217 12.16 4.61 8.18
CA GLY A 217 13.50 4.33 8.71
C GLY A 217 14.21 5.57 9.26
N ILE A 218 14.03 6.73 8.64
CA ILE A 218 14.58 8.02 9.09
C ILE A 218 13.78 8.56 10.29
N LEU A 219 12.46 8.55 10.19
CA LEU A 219 11.58 9.30 11.09
C LEU A 219 11.05 8.48 12.27
N ALA A 220 11.06 7.15 12.23
CA ALA A 220 10.47 6.32 13.29
C ALA A 220 10.93 6.71 14.71
N PRO A 221 12.22 6.97 14.97
CA PRO A 221 12.67 7.37 16.31
C PRO A 221 12.12 8.74 16.76
N LEU A 222 11.92 9.66 15.83
CA LEU A 222 11.32 10.98 16.09
C LEU A 222 9.80 10.86 16.32
N LEU A 223 9.14 10.04 15.51
CA LEU A 223 7.69 9.94 15.49
C LEU A 223 7.11 9.21 16.71
N ALA A 224 7.92 8.39 17.39
CA ALA A 224 7.50 7.66 18.59
C ALA A 224 6.93 8.56 19.70
N ASN A 225 7.37 9.82 19.79
CA ASN A 225 6.93 10.79 20.79
C ASN A 225 6.19 12.00 20.18
N ALA A 226 5.73 11.90 18.94
CA ALA A 226 5.13 13.02 18.22
C ALA A 226 3.72 13.41 18.69
N GLY A 227 3.11 12.64 19.60
CA GLY A 227 1.76 12.90 20.12
C GLY A 227 0.63 12.70 19.10
N VAL A 228 0.93 12.05 17.97
CA VAL A 228 -0.03 11.76 16.89
C VAL A 228 -0.23 10.24 16.79
N PRO A 229 -1.46 9.75 16.51
CA PRO A 229 -1.70 8.32 16.31
C PRO A 229 -0.79 7.72 15.22
N ALA A 230 -0.15 6.60 15.54
CA ALA A 230 0.77 5.92 14.64
C ALA A 230 0.10 5.50 13.32
N GLU A 231 -1.19 5.14 13.36
CA GLU A 231 -1.99 4.77 12.19
C GLU A 231 -2.09 5.92 11.17
N LEU A 232 -2.21 7.16 11.64
CA LEU A 232 -2.27 8.34 10.77
C LEU A 232 -0.90 8.66 10.15
N LEU A 233 0.19 8.42 10.90
CA LEU A 233 1.55 8.54 10.38
C LEU A 233 1.82 7.53 9.27
N VAL A 234 1.34 6.28 9.41
CA VAL A 234 1.42 5.28 8.33
C VAL A 234 0.75 5.78 7.06
N LEU A 235 -0.47 6.33 7.18
CA LEU A 235 -1.21 6.87 6.03
C LEU A 235 -0.56 8.13 5.45
N ALA A 236 0.02 9.00 6.27
CA ALA A 236 0.75 10.18 5.82
C ALA A 236 2.00 9.78 5.00
N ILE A 237 2.82 8.86 5.53
CA ILE A 237 4.00 8.35 4.82
C ILE A 237 3.58 7.61 3.54
N GLY A 238 2.58 6.74 3.64
CA GLY A 238 2.09 5.93 2.53
C GLY A 238 1.42 6.74 1.41
N SER A 239 0.76 7.84 1.74
CA SER A 239 0.25 8.78 0.72
C SER A 239 1.35 9.67 0.14
N GLY A 240 2.30 10.12 0.96
CA GLY A 240 3.46 10.89 0.49
C GLY A 240 4.32 10.10 -0.49
N SER A 241 4.50 8.80 -0.26
CA SER A 241 5.28 7.93 -1.14
C SER A 241 4.67 7.69 -2.53
N LEU A 242 3.43 8.13 -2.76
CA LEU A 242 2.78 8.14 -4.08
C LEU A 242 2.96 9.46 -4.83
N MET A 243 3.67 10.45 -4.27
CA MET A 243 3.83 11.74 -4.92
C MET A 243 4.56 11.63 -6.27
N PHE A 244 3.95 12.18 -7.32
CA PHE A 244 4.60 12.51 -8.59
C PHE A 244 5.53 11.42 -9.16
N SER A 245 4.94 10.27 -9.49
CA SER A 245 5.63 9.20 -10.21
C SER A 245 6.08 9.66 -11.60
N HIS A 246 7.38 9.64 -11.89
CA HIS A 246 7.93 10.06 -13.19
C HIS A 246 8.93 9.04 -13.75
N LEU A 247 9.89 9.49 -14.58
CA LEU A 247 10.82 8.68 -15.36
C LEU A 247 11.66 7.68 -14.54
N ASN A 248 11.82 7.91 -13.23
CA ASN A 248 12.53 6.99 -12.33
C ASN A 248 11.63 5.91 -11.71
N ASP A 249 10.32 5.92 -11.99
CA ASP A 249 9.37 4.93 -11.48
C ASP A 249 9.02 3.85 -12.51
N GLY A 250 9.16 2.59 -12.12
CA GLY A 250 8.69 1.46 -12.94
C GLY A 250 7.19 1.51 -13.23
N GLY A 251 6.37 2.05 -12.30
CA GLY A 251 4.92 2.24 -12.51
C GLY A 251 4.60 3.23 -13.65
N PHE A 252 5.42 4.28 -13.80
CA PHE A 252 5.30 5.24 -14.90
C PHE A 252 5.53 4.55 -16.24
N TRP A 253 6.59 3.75 -16.35
CA TRP A 253 6.91 3.01 -17.58
C TRP A 253 5.86 1.94 -17.89
N LEU A 254 5.42 1.18 -16.88
CA LEU A 254 4.35 0.20 -17.05
C LEU A 254 3.09 0.86 -17.63
N PHE A 255 2.66 1.98 -17.06
CA PHE A 255 1.48 2.69 -17.55
C PHE A 255 1.69 3.28 -18.96
N LYS A 256 2.86 3.86 -19.22
CA LYS A 256 3.23 4.38 -20.55
C LYS A 256 3.11 3.28 -21.61
N GLU A 257 3.75 2.13 -21.40
CA GLU A 257 3.75 1.03 -22.37
C GLU A 257 2.35 0.39 -22.46
N TYR A 258 1.65 0.21 -21.33
CA TYR A 258 0.28 -0.35 -21.30
C TYR A 258 -0.67 0.43 -22.21
N PHE A 259 -0.64 1.76 -22.12
CA PHE A 259 -1.56 2.63 -22.86
C PHE A 259 -0.95 3.20 -24.15
N ASN A 260 0.28 2.79 -24.49
CA ASN A 260 1.07 3.30 -25.61
C ASN A 260 1.08 4.84 -25.70
N LEU A 261 1.33 5.48 -24.56
CA LEU A 261 1.31 6.93 -24.41
C LEU A 261 2.69 7.55 -24.67
N SER A 262 2.72 8.82 -25.08
CA SER A 262 3.95 9.60 -25.07
C SER A 262 4.37 9.92 -23.62
N ILE A 263 5.66 10.19 -23.38
CA ILE A 263 6.15 10.60 -22.06
C ILE A 263 5.38 11.82 -21.54
N LYS A 264 5.10 12.79 -22.41
CA LYS A 264 4.34 14.00 -22.07
C LYS A 264 2.94 13.66 -21.61
N ASP A 265 2.25 12.79 -22.34
CA ASP A 265 0.88 12.39 -22.00
C ASP A 265 0.87 11.58 -20.71
N THR A 266 1.83 10.68 -20.52
CA THR A 266 1.99 9.93 -19.27
C THR A 266 2.20 10.84 -18.07
N ILE A 267 3.00 11.91 -18.19
CA ILE A 267 3.14 12.89 -17.10
C ILE A 267 1.80 13.56 -16.80
N LEU A 268 1.08 14.00 -17.83
CA LEU A 268 -0.20 14.70 -17.70
C LEU A 268 -1.35 13.80 -17.20
N THR A 269 -1.24 12.49 -17.35
CA THR A 269 -2.24 11.52 -16.89
C THR A 269 -1.82 10.83 -15.59
N TRP A 270 -0.71 10.10 -15.60
CA TRP A 270 -0.26 9.23 -14.51
C TRP A 270 0.38 10.03 -13.38
N SER A 271 1.40 10.85 -13.67
CA SER A 271 2.10 11.61 -12.62
C SER A 271 1.16 12.58 -11.91
N VAL A 272 0.26 13.24 -12.66
CA VAL A 272 -0.78 14.11 -12.08
C VAL A 272 -1.77 13.30 -11.23
N MET A 273 -2.24 12.14 -11.70
CA MET A 273 -3.13 11.29 -10.90
C MET A 273 -2.46 10.85 -9.59
N GLU A 274 -1.21 10.40 -9.64
CA GLU A 274 -0.40 10.01 -8.47
C GLU A 274 -0.25 11.18 -7.48
N THR A 275 0.04 12.39 -7.98
CA THR A 275 0.06 13.61 -7.15
C THR A 275 -1.29 13.91 -6.51
N ILE A 276 -2.40 13.79 -7.25
CA ILE A 276 -3.75 13.98 -6.70
C ILE A 276 -4.02 12.96 -5.59
N VAL A 277 -3.69 11.68 -5.83
CA VAL A 277 -3.78 10.64 -4.79
C VAL A 277 -2.95 11.06 -3.58
N SER A 278 -1.68 11.40 -3.74
CA SER A 278 -0.80 11.77 -2.63
C SER A 278 -1.36 12.94 -1.79
N ILE A 279 -1.85 14.01 -2.44
CA ILE A 279 -2.41 15.18 -1.76
C ILE A 279 -3.75 14.85 -1.08
N MET A 280 -4.64 14.12 -1.75
CA MET A 280 -5.92 13.72 -1.16
C MET A 280 -5.72 12.82 0.05
N GLY A 281 -4.69 11.97 0.04
CA GLY A 281 -4.28 11.17 1.19
C GLY A 281 -3.87 12.03 2.38
N LEU A 282 -2.99 13.01 2.17
CA LEU A 282 -2.61 13.97 3.21
C LEU A 282 -3.82 14.72 3.76
N LEU A 283 -4.67 15.27 2.90
CA LEU A 283 -5.86 16.01 3.32
C LEU A 283 -6.81 15.12 4.15
N GLY A 284 -7.04 13.88 3.70
CA GLY A 284 -7.87 12.93 4.45
C GLY A 284 -7.27 12.59 5.82
N VAL A 285 -5.95 12.41 5.90
CA VAL A 285 -5.23 12.17 7.16
C VAL A 285 -5.33 13.37 8.10
N LEU A 286 -5.14 14.59 7.60
CA LEU A 286 -5.27 15.81 8.40
C LEU A 286 -6.70 16.01 8.92
N VAL A 287 -7.72 15.70 8.10
CA VAL A 287 -9.12 15.73 8.53
C VAL A 287 -9.39 14.68 9.61
N LEU A 288 -8.92 13.43 9.42
CA LEU A 288 -9.08 12.39 10.43
C LEU A 288 -8.40 12.76 11.76
N ASN A 289 -7.24 13.42 11.71
CA ASN A 289 -6.52 13.88 12.89
C ASN A 289 -7.32 14.89 13.75
N LEU A 290 -8.38 15.50 13.22
CA LEU A 290 -9.25 16.39 14.01
C LEU A 290 -10.23 15.60 14.90
N PHE A 291 -10.43 14.31 14.65
CA PHE A 291 -11.44 13.47 15.30
C PHE A 291 -10.86 12.33 16.14
N VAL A 292 -9.56 12.03 15.98
CA VAL A 292 -8.87 10.89 16.61
C VAL A 292 -7.91 11.35 17.68
#